data_AF-A0A950NN34-F1
#
_entry.id   AF-A0A950NN34-F1
#
_cell.length_a   1.000
_cell.length_b   1.000
_cell.length_c   1.000
_cell.angle_alpha   90.00
_cell.angle_beta   90.00
_cell.angle_gamma   90.00
#
_symmetry.space_group_name_H-M   'P 1'
#
loop_
_entity.id
_entity.type
_entity.pdbx_description
1 polymer ?
#
loop_
_entity_poly.entity_id
_entity_poly.type
_entity_poly.pdbx_seq_one_letter_code
_entity_poly.pdbx_strand_id
1 'polypeptide(L)'
;MSDKPTYLGLLNAIAVAESRAHEYLSAWADRSSNDDVRAVLRTVAAREGEHGMSFAKRVNELGYEVRVKDPDEGARAMAIATSDTSDLEKMKALELHRLDTGDRPDIFDNFFRDHSIDVRTGELLGRYIAEERDSARLFRSCYEQLARAAGEDDHRGEGLDELNRKVDGLCRAVEELRQIVCAQSMPATP
;
A
#
# COMPACT_ATOMS: atom_id res chain seq x y z
N MET A 1 -37.53 10.55 24.11
CA MET A 1 -36.14 10.52 23.62
C MET A 1 -35.90 9.12 23.12
N SER A 2 -35.43 8.94 21.89
CA SER A 2 -35.09 7.60 21.38
C SER A 2 -33.94 7.04 22.21
N ASP A 3 -33.99 5.75 22.53
CA ASP A 3 -32.86 5.07 23.16
C ASP A 3 -31.61 5.15 22.28
N LYS A 4 -30.44 5.04 22.92
CA LYS A 4 -29.15 5.07 22.23
C LYS A 4 -29.09 3.95 21.18
N PRO A 5 -28.83 4.27 19.89
CA PRO A 5 -28.70 3.24 18.86
C PRO A 5 -27.56 2.26 19.19
N THR A 6 -27.83 0.98 19.05
CA THR A 6 -26.87 -0.12 19.32
C THR A 6 -25.66 -0.07 18.39
N TYR A 7 -25.85 0.42 17.16
CA TYR A 7 -24.80 0.61 16.16
C TYR A 7 -23.99 1.91 16.31
N LEU A 8 -24.30 2.80 17.27
CA LEU A 8 -23.59 4.08 17.40
C LEU A 8 -22.08 3.90 17.61
N GLY A 9 -21.68 2.88 18.38
CA GLY A 9 -20.27 2.58 18.62
C GLY A 9 -19.53 2.21 17.34
N LEU A 10 -20.19 1.46 16.44
CA LEU A 10 -19.65 1.11 15.13
C LEU A 10 -19.43 2.36 14.27
N LEU A 11 -20.44 3.23 14.15
CA LEU A 11 -20.34 4.45 13.33
C LEU A 11 -19.22 5.37 13.83
N ASN A 12 -19.06 5.50 15.15
CA ASN A 12 -17.98 6.27 15.74
C ASN A 12 -16.61 5.69 15.40
N ALA A 13 -16.46 4.37 15.50
CA ALA A 13 -15.20 3.69 15.20
C ALA A 13 -14.80 3.90 13.74
N ILE A 14 -15.75 3.75 12.80
CA ILE A 14 -15.53 3.99 11.37
C ILE A 14 -15.13 5.46 11.15
N ALA A 15 -15.91 6.42 11.66
CA ALA A 15 -15.62 7.84 11.46
C ALA A 15 -14.18 8.22 11.86
N VAL A 16 -13.69 7.68 12.99
CA VAL A 16 -12.34 7.93 13.49
C VAL A 16 -11.29 7.21 12.65
N ALA A 17 -11.50 5.92 12.34
CA ALA A 17 -10.55 5.13 11.56
C ALA A 17 -10.35 5.73 10.16
N GLU A 18 -11.43 6.06 9.47
CA GLU A 18 -11.38 6.58 8.10
C GLU A 18 -10.78 7.98 8.02
N SER A 19 -11.08 8.85 8.98
CA SER A 19 -10.45 10.17 9.04
C SER A 19 -8.92 10.08 9.16
N ARG A 20 -8.42 9.08 9.89
CA ARG A 20 -6.97 8.84 10.04
C ARG A 20 -6.37 8.20 8.80
N ALA A 21 -7.11 7.27 8.19
CA ALA A 21 -6.70 6.65 6.93
C ALA A 21 -6.53 7.70 5.84
N HIS A 22 -7.47 8.64 5.73
CA HIS A 22 -7.34 9.81 4.88
C HIS A 22 -6.03 10.57 5.12
N GLU A 23 -5.71 10.88 6.38
CA GLU A 23 -4.50 11.64 6.74
C GLU A 23 -3.21 10.93 6.31
N TYR A 24 -3.00 9.68 6.73
CA TYR A 24 -1.73 9.00 6.44
C TYR A 24 -1.61 8.59 4.96
N LEU A 25 -2.72 8.26 4.28
CA LEU A 25 -2.69 7.94 2.85
C LEU A 25 -2.41 9.18 2.01
N SER A 26 -2.98 10.34 2.38
CA SER A 26 -2.67 11.62 1.72
C SER A 26 -1.20 12.00 1.90
N ALA A 27 -0.69 11.90 3.12
CA ALA A 27 0.72 12.17 3.41
C ALA A 27 1.67 11.23 2.64
N TRP A 28 1.31 9.95 2.51
CA TRP A 28 2.05 9.02 1.67
C TRP A 28 1.99 9.41 0.19
N ALA A 29 0.81 9.74 -0.33
CA ALA A 29 0.63 10.13 -1.72
C ALA A 29 1.52 11.32 -2.11
N ASP A 30 1.70 12.29 -1.21
CA ASP A 30 2.55 13.45 -1.45
C ASP A 30 4.05 13.12 -1.50
N ARG A 31 4.47 12.02 -0.87
CA ARG A 31 5.89 11.59 -0.82
C ARG A 31 6.25 10.48 -1.79
N SER A 32 5.28 9.69 -2.28
CA SER A 32 5.57 8.63 -3.26
C SER A 32 6.24 9.23 -4.50
N SER A 33 7.17 8.51 -5.12
CA SER A 33 7.78 8.88 -6.41
C SER A 33 7.16 8.12 -7.58
N ASN A 34 6.31 7.14 -7.31
CA ASN A 34 5.64 6.33 -8.31
C ASN A 34 4.24 6.89 -8.58
N ASP A 35 3.99 7.35 -9.80
CA ASP A 35 2.74 8.03 -10.14
C ASP A 35 1.51 7.10 -10.13
N ASP A 36 1.69 5.80 -10.42
CA ASP A 36 0.61 4.82 -10.33
C ASP A 36 0.24 4.56 -8.86
N VAL A 37 1.24 4.42 -7.99
CA VAL A 37 1.02 4.31 -6.54
C VAL A 37 0.33 5.57 -6.01
N ARG A 38 0.81 6.75 -6.40
CA ARG A 38 0.21 8.04 -6.03
C ARG A 38 -1.25 8.12 -6.44
N ALA A 39 -1.60 7.67 -7.66
CA ALA A 39 -2.96 7.69 -8.16
C ALA A 39 -3.88 6.78 -7.32
N VAL A 40 -3.42 5.57 -6.97
CA VAL A 40 -4.16 4.65 -6.09
C VAL A 40 -4.34 5.27 -4.70
N LEU A 41 -3.25 5.77 -4.09
CA LEU A 41 -3.29 6.38 -2.77
C LEU A 41 -4.26 7.56 -2.70
N ARG A 42 -4.25 8.45 -3.71
CA ARG A 42 -5.18 9.59 -3.77
C ARG A 42 -6.62 9.15 -3.93
N THR A 43 -6.87 8.12 -4.73
CA THR A 43 -8.22 7.57 -4.91
C THR A 43 -8.77 7.03 -3.59
N VAL A 44 -7.98 6.22 -2.90
CA VAL A 44 -8.42 5.62 -1.63
C VAL A 44 -8.49 6.67 -0.53
N ALA A 45 -7.50 7.54 -0.39
CA ALA A 45 -7.52 8.64 0.58
C ALA A 45 -8.76 9.53 0.44
N ALA A 46 -9.21 9.81 -0.79
CA ALA A 46 -10.43 10.57 -1.02
C ALA A 46 -11.68 9.83 -0.50
N ARG A 47 -11.75 8.50 -0.70
CA ARG A 47 -12.83 7.65 -0.16
C ARG A 47 -12.82 7.69 1.37
N GLU A 48 -11.67 7.50 2.01
CA GLU A 48 -11.61 7.49 3.48
C GLU A 48 -11.99 8.86 4.07
N GLY A 49 -11.61 9.95 3.39
CA GLY A 49 -12.00 11.29 3.78
C GLY A 49 -13.52 11.50 3.70
N GLU A 50 -14.14 11.05 2.60
CA GLU A 50 -15.59 11.07 2.46
C GLU A 50 -16.30 10.16 3.47
N HIS A 51 -15.77 8.97 3.76
CA HIS A 51 -16.33 8.05 4.74
C HIS A 51 -16.26 8.66 6.14
N GLY A 52 -15.08 9.10 6.57
CA GLY A 52 -14.86 9.72 7.88
C GLY A 52 -15.88 10.84 8.14
N MET A 53 -16.03 11.73 7.17
CA MET A 53 -16.98 12.84 7.26
C MET A 53 -18.45 12.39 7.17
N SER A 54 -18.77 11.40 6.33
CA SER A 54 -20.14 10.87 6.19
C SER A 54 -20.62 10.16 7.46
N PHE A 55 -19.77 9.34 8.09
CA PHE A 55 -20.09 8.67 9.35
C PHE A 55 -20.14 9.66 10.51
N ALA A 56 -19.24 10.65 10.56
CA ALA A 56 -19.32 11.74 11.55
C ALA A 56 -20.63 12.53 11.44
N LYS A 57 -21.03 12.87 10.21
CA LYS A 57 -22.34 13.49 9.93
C LYS A 57 -23.49 12.60 10.42
N ARG A 58 -23.45 11.29 10.17
CA ARG A 58 -24.52 10.39 10.61
C ARG A 58 -24.61 10.30 12.13
N VAL A 59 -23.47 10.26 12.83
CA VAL A 59 -23.42 10.34 14.30
C VAL A 59 -24.10 11.62 14.82
N ASN A 60 -23.83 12.77 14.18
CA ASN A 60 -24.46 14.05 14.53
C ASN A 60 -25.97 14.05 14.28
N GLU A 61 -26.43 13.50 13.15
CA GLU A 61 -27.86 13.38 12.84
C GLU A 61 -28.63 12.51 13.84
N LEU A 62 -27.95 11.56 14.49
CA LEU A 62 -28.52 10.73 15.55
C LEU A 62 -28.54 11.45 16.91
N GLY A 63 -28.03 12.69 17.00
CA GLY A 63 -27.98 13.49 18.22
C GLY A 63 -26.76 13.22 19.09
N TYR A 64 -25.69 12.68 18.52
CA TYR A 64 -24.43 12.39 19.21
C TYR A 64 -23.25 13.14 18.58
N GLU A 65 -22.05 12.92 19.11
CA GLU A 65 -20.79 13.48 18.60
C GLU A 65 -19.77 12.37 18.44
N VAL A 66 -18.85 12.52 17.47
CA VAL A 66 -17.72 11.60 17.33
C VAL A 66 -16.75 11.78 18.49
N ARG A 67 -16.27 10.67 19.04
CA ARG A 67 -15.34 10.61 20.16
C ARG A 67 -14.09 9.86 19.76
N VAL A 68 -12.95 10.52 19.91
CA VAL A 68 -11.62 9.92 19.78
C VAL A 68 -11.20 9.42 21.15
N LYS A 69 -10.96 8.11 21.28
CA LYS A 69 -10.59 7.48 22.57
C LYS A 69 -9.09 7.62 22.87
N ASP A 70 -8.27 7.42 21.85
CA ASP A 70 -6.81 7.49 21.94
C ASP A 70 -6.33 8.43 20.84
N PRO A 71 -5.79 9.63 21.16
CA PRO A 71 -5.34 10.57 20.15
C PRO A 71 -4.11 10.07 19.37
N ASP A 72 -3.32 9.16 19.94
CA ASP A 72 -2.09 8.64 19.33
C ASP A 72 -2.34 7.40 18.44
N GLU A 73 -3.56 6.86 18.47
CA GLU A 73 -3.98 5.79 17.57
C GLU A 73 -3.86 6.27 16.12
N GLY A 74 -3.03 5.59 15.32
CA GLY A 74 -2.67 6.00 13.96
C GLY A 74 -1.28 6.61 13.82
N ALA A 75 -0.61 7.03 14.90
CA ALA A 75 0.74 7.61 14.84
C ALA A 75 1.76 6.67 14.20
N ARG A 76 1.66 5.36 14.46
CA ARG A 76 2.49 4.35 13.78
C ARG A 76 2.25 4.32 12.27
N ALA A 77 0.99 4.39 11.83
CA ALA A 77 0.66 4.36 10.41
C ALA A 77 1.19 5.60 9.70
N MET A 78 1.02 6.78 10.32
CA MET A 78 1.60 8.03 9.84
C MET A 78 3.13 7.94 9.74
N ALA A 79 3.81 7.44 10.78
CA ALA A 79 5.27 7.29 10.76
C ALA A 79 5.76 6.38 9.62
N ILE A 80 5.03 5.30 9.33
CA ILE A 80 5.33 4.42 8.18
C ILE A 80 5.08 5.16 6.86
N ALA A 81 3.91 5.78 6.69
CA ALA A 81 3.51 6.52 5.50
C ALA A 81 4.52 7.61 5.12
N THR A 82 5.01 8.35 6.12
CA THR A 82 5.96 9.45 5.94
C THR A 82 7.42 9.02 5.99
N SER A 83 7.74 7.75 6.21
CA SER A 83 9.13 7.29 6.20
C SER A 83 9.76 7.31 4.80
N ASP A 84 11.07 7.15 4.71
CA ASP A 84 11.81 7.08 3.44
C ASP A 84 11.92 5.64 2.89
N THR A 85 11.18 4.68 3.45
CA THR A 85 11.10 3.32 2.89
C THR A 85 10.35 3.33 1.56
N SER A 86 10.57 2.29 0.74
CA SER A 86 9.89 2.15 -0.54
C SER A 86 8.38 1.96 -0.36
N ASP A 87 7.61 2.30 -1.39
CA ASP A 87 6.16 2.10 -1.39
C ASP A 87 5.78 0.62 -1.16
N LEU A 88 6.57 -0.31 -1.70
CA LEU A 88 6.38 -1.74 -1.48
C LEU A 88 6.51 -2.12 0.01
N GLU A 89 7.54 -1.61 0.68
CA GLU A 89 7.75 -1.90 2.11
C GLU A 89 6.70 -1.23 3.00
N LYS A 90 6.21 -0.04 2.63
CA LYS A 90 5.07 0.60 3.31
C LYS A 90 3.79 -0.23 3.15
N MET A 91 3.48 -0.74 1.96
CA MET A 91 2.32 -1.61 1.72
C MET A 91 2.38 -2.91 2.54
N LYS A 92 3.58 -3.45 2.77
CA LYS A 92 3.78 -4.60 3.65
C LYS A 92 3.59 -4.22 5.11
N ALA A 93 4.22 -3.14 5.56
CA ALA A 93 4.22 -2.71 6.95
C ALA A 93 2.83 -2.27 7.45
N LEU A 94 2.00 -1.74 6.56
CA LEU A 94 0.59 -1.39 6.82
C LEU A 94 -0.39 -2.53 6.46
N GLU A 95 0.11 -3.68 6.00
CA GLU A 95 -0.67 -4.85 5.62
C GLU A 95 -1.77 -4.60 4.56
N LEU A 96 -1.68 -3.50 3.78
CA LEU A 96 -2.71 -3.09 2.82
C LEU A 96 -2.95 -4.14 1.71
N HIS A 97 -1.91 -4.89 1.37
CA HIS A 97 -1.96 -5.99 0.40
C HIS A 97 -2.77 -7.20 0.89
N ARG A 98 -3.14 -7.25 2.18
CA ARG A 98 -3.90 -8.36 2.80
C ARG A 98 -5.36 -8.02 3.04
N LEU A 99 -5.78 -6.78 2.76
CA LEU A 99 -7.14 -6.31 2.97
C LEU A 99 -8.13 -7.03 2.05
N ASP A 100 -7.72 -7.38 0.83
CA ASP A 100 -8.55 -8.15 -0.09
C ASP A 100 -8.59 -9.63 0.34
N THR A 101 -9.72 -10.06 0.90
CA THR A 101 -9.95 -11.44 1.31
C THR A 101 -10.43 -12.34 0.17
N GLY A 102 -10.74 -11.78 -1.00
CA GLY A 102 -11.42 -12.46 -2.10
C GLY A 102 -12.85 -12.86 -1.70
N ASP A 103 -13.22 -14.11 -1.97
CA ASP A 103 -14.55 -14.65 -1.62
C ASP A 103 -14.64 -15.14 -0.16
N ARG A 104 -13.58 -14.95 0.64
CA ARG A 104 -13.57 -15.37 2.05
C ARG A 104 -14.25 -14.32 2.93
N PRO A 105 -14.80 -14.75 4.08
CA PRO A 105 -15.38 -13.82 5.03
C PRO A 105 -14.44 -12.68 5.42
N ASP A 106 -15.00 -11.49 5.53
CA ASP A 106 -14.30 -10.28 5.93
C ASP A 106 -14.93 -9.64 7.18
N ILE A 107 -14.38 -8.50 7.60
CA ILE A 107 -14.84 -7.79 8.79
C ILE A 107 -16.28 -7.25 8.63
N PHE A 108 -16.77 -7.07 7.40
CA PHE A 108 -18.04 -6.44 7.08
C PHE A 108 -19.21 -7.40 7.12
N ASP A 109 -18.98 -8.72 7.02
CA ASP A 109 -20.05 -9.73 6.97
C ASP A 109 -21.02 -9.69 8.15
N ASN A 110 -20.59 -9.13 9.28
CA ASN A 110 -21.42 -9.03 10.48
C ASN A 110 -22.08 -7.65 10.68
N PHE A 111 -21.81 -6.65 9.81
CA PHE A 111 -22.26 -5.26 10.02
C PHE A 111 -23.79 -5.12 10.02
N PHE A 112 -24.50 -5.97 9.28
CA PHE A 112 -25.97 -5.94 9.21
C PHE A 112 -26.68 -6.91 10.17
N ARG A 113 -25.95 -7.49 11.15
CA ARG A 113 -26.58 -8.35 12.18
C ARG A 113 -27.48 -7.58 13.14
N ASP A 114 -27.29 -6.27 13.24
CA ASP A 114 -28.18 -5.40 14.00
C ASP A 114 -29.39 -5.00 13.15
N HIS A 115 -30.54 -5.63 13.43
CA HIS A 115 -31.78 -5.37 12.69
C HIS A 115 -32.47 -4.06 13.10
N SER A 116 -31.91 -3.29 14.03
CA SER A 116 -32.41 -1.95 14.39
C SER A 116 -31.82 -0.84 13.52
N ILE A 117 -30.86 -1.16 12.64
CA ILE A 117 -30.26 -0.22 11.69
C ILE A 117 -31.36 0.43 10.85
N ASP A 118 -31.43 1.76 10.90
CA ASP A 118 -32.38 2.52 10.09
C ASP A 118 -31.93 2.59 8.62
N VAL A 119 -32.88 2.91 7.73
CA VAL A 119 -32.63 2.93 6.28
C VAL A 119 -31.46 3.82 5.85
N ARG A 120 -31.26 4.99 6.48
CA ARG A 120 -30.18 5.92 6.10
C ARG A 120 -28.82 5.39 6.54
N THR A 121 -28.77 4.81 7.75
CA THR A 121 -27.55 4.16 8.25
C THR A 121 -27.21 2.93 7.40
N GLY A 122 -28.21 2.14 7.01
CA GLY A 122 -28.02 0.96 6.17
C GLY A 122 -27.50 1.30 4.77
N GLU A 123 -28.04 2.35 4.14
CA GLU A 123 -27.53 2.86 2.85
C GLU A 123 -26.06 3.28 2.94
N LEU A 124 -25.70 4.06 3.98
CA LEU A 124 -24.33 4.51 4.19
C LEU A 124 -23.37 3.33 4.39
N LEU A 125 -23.74 2.36 5.23
CA LEU A 125 -22.93 1.16 5.48
C LEU A 125 -22.78 0.32 4.20
N GLY A 126 -23.84 0.17 3.41
CA GLY A 126 -23.79 -0.59 2.16
C GLY A 126 -22.82 0.01 1.14
N ARG A 127 -22.87 1.34 0.96
CA ARG A 127 -21.90 2.06 0.10
C ARG A 127 -20.47 1.92 0.60
N TYR A 128 -20.27 2.18 1.90
CA TYR A 128 -18.97 2.04 2.56
C TYR A 128 -18.36 0.66 2.31
N ILE A 129 -19.07 -0.43 2.62
CA ILE A 129 -18.57 -1.80 2.44
C ILE A 129 -18.19 -2.10 0.98
N ALA A 130 -18.99 -1.63 0.02
CA ALA A 130 -18.69 -1.85 -1.39
C ALA A 130 -17.41 -1.11 -1.83
N GLU A 131 -17.24 0.13 -1.36
CA GLU A 131 -16.06 0.95 -1.64
C GLU A 131 -14.81 0.41 -0.93
N GLU A 132 -14.92 -0.05 0.32
CA GLU A 132 -13.82 -0.67 1.08
C GLU A 132 -13.25 -1.90 0.37
N ARG A 133 -14.14 -2.79 -0.06
CA ARG A 133 -13.75 -3.99 -0.83
C ARG A 133 -13.07 -3.61 -2.14
N ASP A 134 -13.46 -2.50 -2.75
CA ASP A 134 -12.81 -1.99 -3.96
C ASP A 134 -11.43 -1.38 -3.68
N SER A 135 -11.31 -0.56 -2.64
CA SER A 135 -10.04 -0.01 -2.16
C SER A 135 -9.04 -1.12 -1.83
N ALA A 136 -9.51 -2.20 -1.19
CA ALA A 136 -8.70 -3.39 -0.91
C ALA A 136 -8.15 -4.05 -2.20
N ARG A 137 -8.98 -4.20 -3.24
CA ARG A 137 -8.54 -4.72 -4.55
C ARG A 137 -7.53 -3.79 -5.23
N LEU A 138 -7.73 -2.48 -5.15
CA LEU A 138 -6.78 -1.49 -5.67
C LEU A 138 -5.41 -1.61 -4.99
N PHE A 139 -5.38 -1.69 -3.65
CA PHE A 139 -4.13 -1.87 -2.91
C PHE A 139 -3.44 -3.18 -3.25
N ARG A 140 -4.18 -4.29 -3.33
CA ARG A 140 -3.62 -5.58 -3.74
C ARG A 140 -3.01 -5.51 -5.14
N SER A 141 -3.73 -4.95 -6.11
CA SER A 141 -3.22 -4.82 -7.48
C SER A 141 -1.97 -3.95 -7.54
N CYS A 142 -1.95 -2.84 -6.80
CA CYS A 142 -0.80 -1.95 -6.71
C CYS A 142 0.41 -2.65 -6.08
N TYR A 143 0.19 -3.40 -5.00
CA TYR A 143 1.23 -4.24 -4.37
C TYR A 143 1.80 -5.28 -5.33
N GLU A 144 0.96 -6.01 -6.05
CA GLU A 144 1.39 -7.05 -7.00
C GLU A 144 2.26 -6.45 -8.12
N GLN A 145 1.96 -5.24 -8.58
CA GLN A 145 2.76 -4.52 -9.57
C GLN A 145 4.12 -4.12 -9.02
N LEU A 146 4.15 -3.53 -7.82
CA LEU A 146 5.40 -3.15 -7.15
C LEU A 146 6.29 -4.37 -6.86
N ALA A 147 5.70 -5.48 -6.42
CA ALA A 147 6.42 -6.70 -6.13
C ALA A 147 7.04 -7.33 -7.40
N ARG A 148 6.32 -7.29 -8.53
CA ARG A 148 6.85 -7.75 -9.83
C ARG A 148 8.02 -6.88 -10.29
N ALA A 149 7.86 -5.55 -10.25
CA ALA A 149 8.93 -4.63 -10.64
C ALA A 149 10.20 -4.83 -9.80
N ALA A 150 10.04 -5.00 -8.48
CA ALA A 150 11.17 -5.26 -7.59
C ALA A 150 11.88 -6.59 -7.90
N GLY A 151 11.15 -7.64 -8.30
CA GLY A 151 11.74 -8.91 -8.72
C GLY A 151 12.46 -8.83 -10.07
N GLU A 152 11.94 -8.04 -11.02
CA GLU A 152 12.58 -7.82 -12.32
C GLU A 152 13.90 -7.02 -12.20
N ASP A 153 13.95 -6.03 -11.32
CA ASP A 153 15.17 -5.26 -11.04
C ASP A 153 16.28 -6.13 -10.43
N ASP A 154 15.92 -7.06 -9.55
CA ASP A 154 16.87 -8.02 -8.94
C ASP A 154 17.52 -8.91 -10.02
N HIS A 155 16.70 -9.49 -10.90
CA HIS A 155 17.18 -10.31 -12.03
C HIS A 155 18.01 -9.51 -13.04
N ARG A 156 17.68 -8.22 -13.27
CA ARG A 156 18.45 -7.35 -14.16
C ARG A 156 19.83 -7.01 -13.58
N GLY A 157 19.92 -6.83 -12.26
CA GLY A 157 21.17 -6.65 -11.54
C GLY A 157 22.09 -7.87 -11.67
N GLU A 158 21.55 -9.07 -11.42
CA GLU A 158 22.29 -10.33 -11.58
C GLU A 158 22.84 -10.50 -13.01
N GLY A 159 22.03 -10.17 -14.02
CA GLY A 159 22.43 -10.24 -15.43
C GLY A 159 23.54 -9.26 -15.80
N LEU A 160 23.54 -8.04 -15.23
CA LEU A 160 24.61 -7.06 -15.43
C LEU A 160 25.91 -7.51 -14.76
N ASP A 161 25.84 -8.09 -13.57
CA ASP A 161 27.01 -8.62 -12.86
C ASP A 161 27.60 -9.84 -13.57
N GLU A 162 26.78 -10.71 -14.15
CA GLU A 162 27.24 -11.79 -15.01
C GLU A 162 27.90 -11.27 -16.28
N LEU A 163 27.32 -10.26 -16.92
CA LEU A 163 27.89 -9.64 -18.11
C LEU A 163 29.24 -8.99 -17.82
N ASN A 164 29.36 -8.25 -16.72
CA ASN A 164 30.61 -7.64 -16.28
C ASN A 164 31.70 -8.71 -16.05
N ARG A 165 31.35 -9.82 -15.39
CA ARG A 165 32.29 -10.96 -15.22
C ARG A 165 32.74 -11.55 -16.55
N LYS A 166 31.85 -11.67 -17.54
CA LYS A 166 32.19 -12.15 -18.88
C LYS A 166 33.12 -11.18 -19.62
N VAL A 167 32.87 -9.87 -19.51
CA VAL A 167 33.73 -8.83 -20.09
C VAL A 167 35.13 -8.87 -19.47
N ASP A 168 35.24 -8.97 -18.13
CA ASP A 168 36.52 -9.10 -17.44
C ASP A 168 37.26 -10.40 -17.83
N GLY A 169 36.52 -11.48 -18.03
CA GLY A 169 37.06 -12.74 -18.58
C GLY A 169 37.63 -12.55 -19.99
N LEU A 170 36.92 -11.85 -20.86
CA LEU A 170 37.34 -11.57 -22.23
C LEU A 170 38.61 -10.71 -22.26
N CYS A 171 38.68 -9.66 -21.43
CA CYS A 171 39.84 -8.80 -21.31
C CYS A 171 41.09 -9.58 -20.91
N ARG A 172 40.98 -10.52 -19.95
CA ARG A 172 42.09 -11.39 -19.54
C ARG A 172 42.55 -12.30 -20.68
N ALA A 173 41.62 -12.94 -21.39
CA ALA A 173 41.96 -13.81 -22.52
C ALA A 173 42.66 -13.05 -23.65
N VAL A 174 42.25 -11.80 -23.92
CA VAL A 174 42.92 -10.93 -24.89
C VAL A 174 44.34 -10.58 -24.45
N GLU A 175 44.56 -10.29 -23.16
CA GLU A 175 45.88 -10.01 -22.61
C GLU A 175 46.82 -11.22 -22.72
N GLU A 176 46.32 -12.43 -22.40
CA GLU A 176 47.07 -13.68 -22.55
C GLU A 176 47.45 -13.96 -24.00
N LEU A 177 46.50 -13.81 -24.94
CA LEU A 177 46.77 -13.96 -26.37
C LEU A 177 47.83 -12.97 -26.86
N ARG A 178 47.74 -11.71 -26.42
CA ARG A 178 48.74 -10.67 -26.73
C ARG A 178 50.13 -11.09 -26.24
N GLN A 179 50.25 -11.61 -25.01
CA GLN A 179 51.53 -12.08 -24.47
C GLN A 179 52.09 -13.26 -25.27
N ILE A 180 51.26 -14.23 -25.66
CA ILE A 180 51.66 -15.37 -26.49
C ILE A 180 52.19 -14.91 -27.85
N VAL A 181 51.47 -14.01 -28.52
CA VAL A 181 51.87 -13.46 -29.82
C VAL A 181 53.18 -12.70 -29.70
N CYS A 182 53.36 -11.87 -28.67
CA CYS A 182 54.62 -11.16 -28.44
C CYS A 182 55.79 -12.13 -28.16
N ALA A 183 55.57 -13.20 -27.42
CA ALA A 183 56.61 -14.21 -27.14
C ALA A 183 57.03 -14.99 -28.40
N GLN A 184 56.09 -15.29 -29.30
CA GLN A 184 56.37 -15.97 -30.58
C GLN A 184 57.04 -15.04 -31.61
N SER A 185 56.97 -13.73 -31.42
CA SER A 185 57.54 -12.73 -32.32
C SER A 185 59.01 -12.38 -32.01
N MET A 186 59.59 -12.93 -30.94
CA MET A 186 60.99 -12.69 -30.59
C MET A 186 61.92 -13.62 -31.39
N PRO A 187 62.87 -13.10 -32.19
CA PRO A 187 63.80 -13.94 -32.94
C PRO A 187 64.72 -14.70 -31.99
N ALA A 188 64.94 -15.99 -32.26
CA ALA A 188 65.89 -16.81 -31.52
C ALA A 188 67.29 -16.19 -31.66
N THR A 189 67.84 -15.69 -30.55
CA THR A 189 69.19 -15.15 -30.50
C THR A 189 70.17 -16.31 -30.76
N PRO A 190 71.11 -16.19 -31.72
CA PRO A 190 72.12 -17.21 -32.01
C PRO A 190 73.16 -17.37 -30.88
#